data_AF-A0A7Y2K4G7-F1
#
_entry.id   AF-A0A7Y2K4G7-F1
#
_cell.length_a   1.000
_cell.length_b   1.000
_cell.length_c   1.000
_cell.angle_alpha   90.00
_cell.angle_beta   90.00
_cell.angle_gamma   90.00
#
_symmetry.space_group_name_H-M   'P 1'
#
loop_
_entity.id
_entity.type
_entity.pdbx_description
1 polymer ?
#
loop_
_entity_poly.entity_id
_entity_poly.type
_entity_poly.pdbx_seq_one_letter_code
_entity_poly.pdbx_strand_id
1 'polypeptide(L)'
;MDIPQIDRSNYLKGLLITAKIDKQLTDAEKKIIKHFSDKLGFSSDFCEEIVNSLLANEYIKEEPIVFSDTKIAKSFIEDGLNLALADERVDEGELKWLTATANANRIDERWVNQKLNELKSSPRLFGNTEFALYSII
;
A
#
# COMPACT_ATOMS: atom_id res chain seq x y z
N MET A 1 10.51 -13.71 7.20
CA MET A 1 9.32 -14.60 7.32
C MET A 1 8.79 -14.74 5.91
N ASP A 2 8.58 -15.96 5.40
CA ASP A 2 8.11 -16.09 4.01
C ASP A 2 6.64 -15.65 3.91
N ILE A 3 6.41 -14.53 3.22
CA ILE A 3 5.06 -14.06 2.91
C ILE A 3 4.44 -15.05 1.92
N PRO A 4 3.25 -15.62 2.20
CA PRO A 4 2.57 -16.50 1.27
C PRO A 4 2.39 -15.86 -0.10
N GLN A 5 2.48 -16.65 -1.18
CA GLN A 5 2.35 -16.12 -2.54
C GLN A 5 1.05 -15.33 -2.76
N ILE A 6 -0.05 -15.80 -2.16
CA ILE A 6 -1.34 -15.09 -2.20
C ILE A 6 -1.27 -13.72 -1.52
N ASP A 7 -0.56 -13.62 -0.40
CA ASP A 7 -0.40 -12.37 0.32
C ASP A 7 0.51 -11.40 -0.42
N ARG A 8 1.52 -11.89 -1.15
CA ARG A 8 2.36 -11.04 -2.03
C ARG A 8 1.52 -10.39 -3.12
N SER A 9 0.67 -11.18 -3.79
CA SER A 9 -0.27 -10.66 -4.80
C SER A 9 -1.28 -9.69 -4.20
N ASN A 10 -1.81 -10.02 -3.02
CA ASN A 10 -2.73 -9.15 -2.28
C ASN A 10 -2.08 -7.83 -1.84
N TYR A 11 -0.80 -7.86 -1.48
CA TYR A 11 -0.03 -6.68 -1.09
C TYR A 11 0.09 -5.71 -2.26
N LEU A 12 0.56 -6.21 -3.41
CA LEU A 12 0.70 -5.41 -4.62
C LEU A 12 -0.66 -4.89 -5.08
N LYS A 13 -1.68 -5.76 -5.10
CA LYS A 13 -3.05 -5.36 -5.43
C LYS A 13 -3.57 -4.26 -4.52
N GLY A 14 -3.31 -4.35 -3.22
CA GLY A 14 -3.73 -3.34 -2.25
C GLY A 14 -3.06 -2.00 -2.51
N LEU A 15 -1.75 -1.98 -2.77
CA LEU A 15 -1.01 -0.73 -3.08
C LEU A 15 -1.54 -0.08 -4.37
N LEU A 16 -1.84 -0.89 -5.39
CA LEU A 16 -2.44 -0.42 -6.63
C LEU A 16 -3.85 0.15 -6.43
N ILE A 17 -4.64 -0.42 -5.52
CA ILE A 17 -5.96 0.15 -5.19
C ILE A 17 -5.79 1.49 -4.48
N THR A 18 -4.91 1.58 -3.47
CA THR A 18 -4.63 2.85 -2.77
C THR A 18 -4.30 3.96 -3.76
N ALA A 19 -3.28 3.76 -4.60
CA ALA A 19 -2.83 4.75 -5.59
C ALA A 19 -3.79 4.97 -6.77
N LYS A 20 -4.92 4.27 -6.82
CA LYS A 20 -5.98 4.47 -7.83
C LYS A 20 -7.12 5.33 -7.30
N ILE A 21 -7.33 5.36 -5.97
CA ILE A 21 -8.52 5.98 -5.36
C ILE A 21 -8.56 7.48 -5.59
N ASP A 22 -7.42 8.16 -5.47
CA ASP A 22 -7.25 9.59 -5.71
C ASP A 22 -7.37 9.96 -7.22
N LYS A 23 -7.42 8.94 -8.09
CA LYS A 23 -7.45 9.00 -9.56
C LYS A 23 -6.23 9.71 -10.15
N GLN A 24 -5.14 9.85 -9.41
CA GLN A 24 -3.94 10.58 -9.82
C GLN A 24 -2.67 9.81 -9.46
N LEU A 25 -2.17 9.00 -10.39
CA LEU A 25 -0.94 8.25 -10.14
C LEU A 25 0.32 9.11 -10.33
N THR A 26 0.90 9.58 -9.23
CA THR A 26 2.11 10.42 -9.19
C THR A 26 3.39 9.61 -9.42
N ASP A 27 4.46 10.26 -9.86
CA ASP A 27 5.75 9.57 -10.07
C ASP A 27 6.40 9.04 -8.78
N ALA A 28 6.04 9.61 -7.62
CA ALA A 28 6.49 9.12 -6.32
C ALA A 28 5.85 7.75 -6.01
N GLU A 29 4.54 7.63 -6.18
CA GLU A 29 3.81 6.38 -5.98
C GLU A 29 4.24 5.30 -6.95
N LYS A 30 4.43 5.63 -8.24
CA LYS A 30 4.94 4.68 -9.24
C LYS A 30 6.27 4.07 -8.82
N LYS A 31 7.19 4.89 -8.29
CA LYS A 31 8.49 4.43 -7.79
C LYS A 31 8.32 3.50 -6.60
N ILE A 32 7.43 3.83 -5.66
CA ILE A 32 7.14 3.00 -4.48
C ILE A 32 6.55 1.65 -4.93
N ILE A 33 5.52 1.65 -5.78
CA ILE A 33 4.88 0.43 -6.30
C ILE A 33 5.88 -0.44 -7.04
N LYS A 34 6.73 0.15 -7.90
CA LYS A 34 7.79 -0.57 -8.62
C LYS A 34 8.79 -1.22 -7.66
N HIS A 35 9.15 -0.52 -6.58
CA HIS A 35 10.06 -1.03 -5.56
C HIS A 35 9.44 -2.22 -4.79
N PHE A 36 8.16 -2.14 -4.44
CA PHE A 36 7.43 -3.25 -3.82
C PHE A 36 7.28 -4.45 -4.75
N SER A 37 6.94 -4.20 -6.02
CA SER A 37 6.79 -5.26 -7.03
C SER A 37 8.06 -6.09 -7.15
N ASP A 38 9.21 -5.44 -7.27
CA ASP A 38 10.53 -6.10 -7.35
C ASP A 38 10.80 -6.94 -6.09
N LYS A 39 10.54 -6.39 -4.91
CA LYS A 39 10.74 -7.08 -3.62
C LYS A 39 9.82 -8.25 -3.38
N LEU A 40 8.60 -8.19 -3.90
CA LEU A 40 7.63 -9.28 -3.81
C LEU A 40 7.88 -10.38 -4.86
N GLY A 41 8.84 -10.17 -5.78
CA GLY A 41 9.26 -11.13 -6.79
C GLY A 41 8.48 -11.05 -8.11
N PHE A 42 7.84 -9.93 -8.40
CA PHE A 42 7.16 -9.68 -9.68
C PHE A 42 8.14 -9.04 -10.68
N SER A 43 7.92 -9.29 -11.98
CA SER A 43 8.78 -8.70 -13.03
C SER A 43 8.56 -7.20 -13.16
N SER A 44 9.63 -6.49 -13.53
CA SER A 44 9.57 -5.05 -13.83
C SER A 44 8.54 -4.73 -14.91
N ASP A 45 8.49 -5.55 -15.95
CA ASP A 45 7.67 -5.32 -17.13
C ASP A 45 6.19 -5.42 -16.78
N PHE A 46 5.83 -6.41 -15.95
CA PHE A 46 4.48 -6.57 -15.41
C PHE A 46 4.07 -5.36 -14.57
N CYS A 47 4.97 -4.88 -13.71
CA CYS A 47 4.69 -3.70 -12.89
C CYS A 47 4.47 -2.45 -13.74
N GLU A 48 5.29 -2.23 -14.76
CA GLU A 48 5.17 -1.07 -15.64
C GLU A 48 3.87 -1.10 -16.44
N GLU A 49 3.49 -2.25 -16.99
CA GLU A 49 2.21 -2.40 -17.68
C GLU A 49 1.03 -2.12 -16.76
N ILE A 50 1.04 -2.66 -15.54
CA ILE A 50 -0.04 -2.42 -14.57
C ILE A 50 -0.09 -0.96 -14.16
N VAL A 51 1.04 -0.35 -13.82
CA VAL A 51 1.11 1.06 -13.42
C VAL A 51 0.59 1.98 -14.53
N ASN A 52 0.96 1.70 -15.79
CA ASN A 52 0.52 2.49 -16.94
C ASN A 52 -0.97 2.28 -17.28
N SER A 53 -1.52 1.10 -16.98
CA SER A 53 -2.93 0.78 -17.24
C SER A 53 -3.84 0.94 -16.02
N LEU A 54 -3.30 1.24 -14.83
CA LEU A 54 -3.99 1.21 -13.54
C LEU A 54 -5.27 2.05 -13.52
N LEU A 55 -5.17 3.31 -13.98
CA LEU A 55 -6.30 4.25 -14.02
C LEU A 55 -7.37 3.84 -15.04
N ALA A 56 -6.98 3.14 -16.11
CA ALA A 56 -7.89 2.64 -17.13
C ALA A 56 -8.43 1.23 -16.81
N ASN A 57 -7.90 0.57 -15.78
CA ASN A 57 -8.21 -0.81 -15.47
C ASN A 57 -9.43 -0.91 -14.55
N GLU A 58 -10.59 -1.15 -15.17
CA GLU A 58 -11.88 -1.34 -14.48
C GLU A 58 -11.98 -2.68 -13.73
N TYR A 59 -11.06 -3.62 -13.97
CA TYR A 59 -11.07 -4.94 -13.33
C TYR A 59 -10.46 -4.93 -11.93
N ILE A 60 -9.74 -3.88 -11.57
CA ILE A 60 -9.24 -3.68 -10.20
C ILE A 60 -10.38 -3.11 -9.37
N LYS A 61 -11.09 -4.01 -8.69
CA LYS A 61 -12.12 -3.70 -7.71
C LYS A 61 -11.51 -3.14 -6.44
N GLU A 62 -12.12 -2.10 -5.91
CA GLU A 62 -11.73 -1.40 -4.67
C GLU A 62 -12.20 -2.16 -3.40
N GLU A 63 -12.11 -3.49 -3.41
CA GLU A 63 -12.53 -4.33 -2.30
C GLU A 63 -11.44 -4.40 -1.21
N PRO A 64 -11.81 -4.34 0.08
CA PRO A 64 -10.85 -4.52 1.17
C PRO A 64 -10.10 -5.84 1.07
N ILE A 65 -8.78 -5.78 1.17
CA ILE A 65 -7.91 -6.96 1.04
C ILE A 65 -7.83 -7.68 2.39
N VAL A 66 -8.04 -8.98 2.42
CA VAL A 66 -7.85 -9.80 3.61
C VAL A 66 -6.56 -10.62 3.45
N PHE A 67 -5.64 -10.45 4.39
CA PHE A 67 -4.37 -11.17 4.43
C PHE A 67 -4.46 -12.40 5.31
N SER A 68 -3.56 -13.36 5.10
CA SER A 68 -3.54 -14.59 5.91
C SER A 68 -3.04 -14.36 7.35
N ASP A 69 -2.21 -13.33 7.57
CA ASP A 69 -1.66 -12.98 8.88
C ASP A 69 -1.87 -11.48 9.17
N THR A 70 -2.31 -11.19 10.40
CA THR A 70 -2.51 -9.81 10.89
C THR A 70 -1.22 -8.98 10.86
N LYS A 71 -0.03 -9.59 10.97
CA LYS A 71 1.26 -8.91 10.82
C LYS A 71 1.45 -8.39 9.40
N ILE A 72 1.12 -9.19 8.39
CA ILE A 72 1.19 -8.79 6.99
C ILE A 72 0.19 -7.67 6.74
N ALA A 73 -1.03 -7.80 7.26
CA ALA A 73 -2.03 -6.75 7.18
C ALA A 73 -1.56 -5.43 7.82
N LYS A 74 -0.95 -5.48 9.01
CA LYS A 74 -0.40 -4.28 9.66
C LYS A 74 0.73 -3.65 8.84
N SER A 75 1.67 -4.44 8.34
CA SER A 75 2.73 -3.95 7.46
C SER A 75 2.14 -3.30 6.21
N PHE A 76 1.14 -3.95 5.60
CA PHE A 76 0.44 -3.41 4.44
C PHE A 76 -0.20 -2.06 4.73
N ILE A 77 -0.93 -1.92 5.83
CA ILE A 77 -1.58 -0.65 6.18
C ILE A 77 -0.55 0.44 6.44
N GLU A 78 0.55 0.13 7.12
CA GLU A 78 1.64 1.11 7.34
C GLU A 78 2.28 1.56 6.02
N ASP A 79 2.55 0.63 5.11
CA ASP A 79 3.11 0.95 3.79
C ASP A 79 2.11 1.68 2.89
N GLY A 80 0.83 1.32 2.96
CA GLY A 80 -0.25 2.02 2.25
C GLY A 80 -0.46 3.45 2.75
N LEU A 81 -0.33 3.70 4.05
CA LEU A 81 -0.35 5.06 4.61
C LEU A 81 0.88 5.86 4.17
N ASN A 82 2.05 5.24 4.07
CA ASN A 82 3.25 5.89 3.53
C ASN A 82 3.09 6.24 2.04
N LEU A 83 2.47 5.35 1.27
CA LEU A 83 2.14 5.58 -0.15
C LEU A 83 1.18 6.77 -0.30
N ALA A 84 0.09 6.79 0.45
CA ALA A 84 -0.88 7.89 0.45
C ALA A 84 -0.32 9.22 1.00
N LEU A 85 0.82 9.19 1.68
CA LEU A 85 1.54 10.39 2.14
C LEU A 85 2.64 10.82 1.17
N ALA A 86 2.89 10.07 0.08
CA ALA A 86 4.01 10.30 -0.83
C ALA A 86 3.93 11.62 -1.60
N ASP A 87 2.73 12.14 -1.80
CA ASP A 87 2.43 13.40 -2.47
C ASP A 87 2.12 14.54 -1.46
N GLU A 88 2.45 14.34 -0.18
CA GLU A 88 2.18 15.25 0.95
C GLU A 88 0.69 15.46 1.27
N ARG A 89 -0.23 14.71 0.65
CA ARG A 89 -1.68 14.81 0.88
C ARG A 89 -2.38 13.46 0.86
N VAL A 90 -2.79 12.99 2.04
CA VAL A 90 -3.68 11.81 2.12
C VAL A 90 -5.08 12.19 1.67
N ASP A 91 -5.59 11.54 0.62
CA ASP A 91 -6.98 11.67 0.20
C ASP A 91 -7.92 10.96 1.20
N GLU A 92 -9.11 11.52 1.43
CA GLU A 92 -10.09 10.94 2.35
C GLU A 92 -10.54 9.54 1.90
N GLY A 93 -10.59 9.32 0.58
CA GLY A 93 -10.92 8.02 -0.01
C GLY A 93 -9.88 6.96 0.29
N GLU A 94 -8.59 7.29 0.16
CA GLU A 94 -7.48 6.37 0.46
C GLU A 94 -7.50 5.98 1.94
N LEU A 95 -7.64 6.96 2.83
CA LEU A 95 -7.71 6.70 4.27
C LEU A 95 -8.93 5.84 4.62
N LYS A 96 -10.07 6.11 4.00
CA LYS A 96 -11.29 5.31 4.20
C LYS A 96 -11.09 3.86 3.73
N TRP A 97 -10.43 3.66 2.59
CA TRP A 97 -10.15 2.33 2.07
C TRP A 97 -9.12 1.57 2.91
N LEU A 98 -8.04 2.23 3.35
CA LEU A 98 -7.05 1.65 4.27
C LEU A 98 -7.70 1.28 5.60
N THR A 99 -8.58 2.13 6.13
CA THR A 99 -9.34 1.85 7.36
C THR A 99 -10.31 0.68 7.17
N ALA A 100 -11.00 0.60 6.03
CA ALA A 100 -11.85 -0.54 5.70
C ALA A 100 -11.04 -1.85 5.59
N THR A 101 -9.86 -1.79 5.01
CA THR A 101 -8.91 -2.91 4.92
C THR A 101 -8.39 -3.32 6.30
N ALA A 102 -8.07 -2.36 7.17
CA ALA A 102 -7.70 -2.65 8.56
C ALA A 102 -8.84 -3.38 9.30
N ASN A 103 -10.07 -2.87 9.19
CA ASN A 103 -11.25 -3.48 9.80
C ASN A 103 -11.50 -4.92 9.29
N ALA A 104 -11.35 -5.15 7.98
CA ALA A 104 -11.47 -6.48 7.38
C ALA A 104 -10.42 -7.49 7.92
N ASN A 105 -9.27 -6.98 8.36
CA ASN A 105 -8.20 -7.77 8.99
C ASN A 105 -8.22 -7.74 10.52
N ARG A 106 -9.31 -7.27 11.14
CA ARG A 106 -9.49 -7.16 12.60
C ARG A 106 -8.45 -6.24 13.27
N ILE A 107 -7.99 -5.22 12.57
CA ILE A 107 -7.13 -4.16 13.08
C ILE A 107 -8.02 -2.96 13.43
N ASP A 108 -7.86 -2.44 14.63
CA ASP A 108 -8.66 -1.31 15.13
C ASP A 108 -8.34 -0.02 14.37
N GLU A 109 -9.37 0.74 14.01
CA GLU A 109 -9.23 2.05 13.35
C GLU A 109 -8.35 3.03 14.15
N ARG A 110 -8.36 2.95 15.49
CA ARG A 110 -7.49 3.78 16.35
C ARG A 110 -6.01 3.52 16.04
N TRP A 111 -5.65 2.29 15.71
CA TRP A 111 -4.27 1.95 15.34
C TRP A 111 -3.89 2.60 14.01
N VAL A 112 -4.80 2.63 13.02
CA VAL A 112 -4.59 3.30 11.73
C VAL A 112 -4.39 4.80 11.93
N ASN A 113 -5.26 5.44 12.72
CA ASN A 113 -5.17 6.87 13.03
C ASN A 113 -3.89 7.22 13.80
N GLN A 114 -3.51 6.37 14.77
CA GLN A 114 -2.25 6.54 15.49
C GLN A 114 -1.05 6.47 14.53
N LYS A 115 -1.02 5.47 13.65
CA LYS A 115 0.06 5.30 12.67
C LYS A 115 0.13 6.46 11.69
N LEU A 116 -1.00 6.94 11.20
CA LEU A 116 -1.05 8.12 10.35
C LEU A 116 -0.46 9.35 11.04
N ASN A 117 -0.78 9.57 12.32
CA ASN A 117 -0.23 10.67 13.10
C ASN A 117 1.29 10.52 13.35
N GLU A 118 1.77 9.30 13.60
CA GLU A 118 3.20 8.99 13.73
C GLU A 118 3.96 9.34 12.44
N LEU A 119 3.44 8.94 11.28
CA LEU A 119 4.03 9.22 9.97
C LEU A 119 4.02 10.71 9.62
N LYS A 120 2.94 11.43 9.95
CA LYS A 120 2.87 12.90 9.78
C LYS A 120 3.85 13.65 10.70
N SER A 121 4.04 13.16 11.92
CA SER A 121 4.92 13.82 12.92
C SER A 121 6.40 13.53 12.69
N SER A 122 6.71 12.43 12.01
CA SER A 122 8.07 12.05 11.64
C SER A 122 8.12 11.91 10.11
N PRO A 123 8.28 13.02 9.36
CA PRO A 123 8.51 12.95 7.93
C PRO A 123 9.85 12.26 7.73
N ARG A 124 9.82 10.93 7.60
CA ARG A 124 10.98 10.18 7.16
C ARG A 124 11.27 10.68 5.77
N LEU A 125 12.33 11.47 5.64
CA LEU A 125 12.87 11.96 4.38
C LEU A 125 12.83 10.80 3.38
N PHE A 126 12.11 10.99 2.27
CA PHE A 126 11.83 10.04 1.18
C PHE A 126 13.09 9.48 0.45
N GLY A 127 14.26 9.51 1.09
CA GLY A 127 15.52 8.95 0.59
C GLY A 127 15.91 7.60 1.21
N ASN A 128 15.32 7.19 2.35
CA ASN A 128 15.67 5.94 3.06
C ASN A 128 14.44 5.27 3.70
N THR A 129 13.34 5.11 2.96
CA THR A 129 12.11 4.52 3.51
C THR A 129 12.30 3.03 3.80
N GLU A 130 12.58 2.69 5.06
CA GLU A 130 12.41 1.34 5.57
C GLU A 130 10.92 1.03 5.64
N PHE A 131 10.37 0.50 4.54
CA PHE A 131 8.99 0.02 4.48
C PHE A 131 8.76 -1.10 5.50
N ALA A 132 7.56 -1.14 6.09
CA ALA A 132 7.18 -2.13 7.09
C ALA A 132 7.25 -3.57 6.53
N LEU A 133 7.07 -3.75 5.22
CA LEU A 133 7.33 -5.01 4.53
C LEU A 133 8.76 -5.51 4.74
N TYR A 134 9.76 -4.62 4.78
CA TYR A 134 11.19 -5.01 4.87
C TYR A 134 11.57 -5.54 6.23
N SER A 135 10.78 -5.21 7.25
CA SER A 135 10.96 -5.77 8.60
C SER A 135 10.41 -7.20 8.71
N ILE A 136 9.64 -7.69 7.73
CA ILE A 136 8.99 -9.00 7.78
C ILE A 136 9.50 -9.99 6.73
N ILE A 137 10.11 -9.55 5.63
CA ILE A 137 10.71 -10.46 4.63
C ILE A 137 12.11 -10.93 5.06
#